data_AF-A0A7V9SRS3-F1
#
_entry.id   AF-A0A7V9SRS3-F1
#
_cell.length_a   1.000
_cell.length_b   1.000
_cell.length_c   1.000
_cell.angle_alpha   90.00
_cell.angle_beta   90.00
_cell.angle_gamma   90.00
#
_symmetry.space_group_name_H-M   'P 1'
#
loop_
_entity.id
_entity.type
_entity.pdbx_description
1 polymer ?
#
loop_
_entity_poly.entity_id
_entity_poly.type
_entity_poly.pdbx_seq_one_letter_code
_entity_poly.pdbx_strand_id
1 'polypeptide(L)'
;MQFHLNYTPPKFPFDIDHKHNLFLIGSCFSENMGNLLEQHKFKIASNPNGILFNPASIHQCLTDVLNLKDLSDNFILTRNGLFYSYLHHTSINAPSPKALKEKINAKTKKANDHLKESDLLIITFGTAFFYHHLTTGQVVANCHKQPQQIFEKNLLAVIEIVSAYTGLIKKLQVFNPKLKIIFTVSPVKYLKDGVVENNLSKCTLILAVHELIKQNKNCYYFPAYELVNDDLRDYRFYKEDLAHPNDMAVNYIWEKFSETCFNEQTVLLNKQINKLCTAQNHREMSTGSEEQQKLKDFITKQKEELKKALPNIEF
;
A
#
# COMPACT_ATOMS: atom_id res chain seq x y z
N MET A 1 -11.16 -30.80 -6.80
CA MET A 1 -12.12 -29.70 -7.05
C MET A 1 -11.33 -28.46 -7.38
N GLN A 2 -11.69 -27.74 -8.45
CA GLN A 2 -11.09 -26.46 -8.80
C GLN A 2 -11.74 -25.36 -7.95
N PHE A 3 -10.98 -24.67 -7.12
CA PHE A 3 -11.49 -23.68 -6.15
C PHE A 3 -11.31 -22.22 -6.61
N HIS A 4 -10.91 -22.01 -7.86
CA HIS A 4 -10.78 -20.69 -8.48
C HIS A 4 -10.80 -20.76 -10.02
N LEU A 5 -11.09 -19.64 -10.70
CA LEU A 5 -11.20 -19.54 -12.17
C LEU A 5 -9.87 -19.63 -12.92
N ASN A 6 -8.71 -19.50 -12.24
CA ASN A 6 -7.38 -19.40 -12.84
C ASN A 6 -7.22 -18.14 -13.71
N TYR A 7 -7.78 -17.00 -13.28
CA TYR A 7 -7.60 -15.76 -14.00
C TYR A 7 -6.15 -15.26 -13.85
N THR A 8 -5.54 -14.85 -14.97
CA THR A 8 -4.21 -14.23 -14.97
C THR A 8 -4.34 -12.81 -15.50
N PRO A 9 -4.02 -11.78 -14.69
CA PRO A 9 -4.05 -10.40 -15.15
C PRO A 9 -3.10 -10.19 -16.34
N PRO A 10 -3.44 -9.24 -17.25
CA PRO A 10 -2.56 -8.92 -18.37
C PRO A 10 -1.24 -8.32 -17.86
N LYS A 11 -0.11 -8.75 -18.44
CA LYS A 11 1.20 -8.18 -18.13
C LYS A 11 1.25 -6.68 -18.43
N PHE A 12 2.01 -5.96 -17.60
CA PHE A 12 2.34 -4.57 -17.88
C PHE A 12 3.33 -4.46 -19.05
N PRO A 13 3.40 -3.30 -19.74
CA PRO A 13 4.36 -3.09 -20.82
C PRO A 13 5.81 -2.84 -20.30
N PHE A 14 6.07 -3.17 -19.04
CA PHE A 14 7.36 -3.05 -18.36
C PHE A 14 7.40 -4.07 -17.23
N ASP A 15 8.62 -4.44 -16.82
CA ASP A 15 8.85 -5.28 -15.64
C ASP A 15 9.26 -4.43 -14.43
N ILE A 16 9.03 -4.97 -13.24
CA ILE A 16 9.53 -4.49 -11.96
C ILE A 16 10.61 -5.45 -11.48
N ASP A 17 11.74 -4.91 -11.06
CA ASP A 17 12.88 -5.66 -10.51
C ASP A 17 13.49 -4.93 -9.31
N HIS A 18 14.49 -5.53 -8.66
CA HIS A 18 15.16 -4.98 -7.48
C HIS A 18 15.92 -3.67 -7.71
N LYS A 19 16.08 -3.18 -8.95
CA LYS A 19 16.69 -1.88 -9.24
C LYS A 19 15.68 -0.74 -9.12
N HIS A 20 14.39 -1.05 -9.17
CA HIS A 20 13.33 -0.07 -9.11
C HIS A 20 13.05 0.39 -7.68
N ASN A 21 12.82 1.69 -7.52
CA ASN A 21 12.35 2.31 -6.29
C ASN A 21 10.82 2.35 -6.30
N LEU A 22 10.17 1.74 -5.31
CA LEU A 22 8.71 1.66 -5.24
C LEU A 22 8.17 2.58 -4.13
N PHE A 23 7.08 3.28 -4.40
CA PHE A 23 6.31 4.03 -3.42
C PHE A 23 4.92 3.41 -3.31
N LEU A 24 4.50 3.01 -2.12
CA LEU A 24 3.20 2.41 -1.87
C LEU A 24 2.37 3.30 -0.95
N ILE A 25 1.11 3.51 -1.30
CA ILE A 25 0.16 4.26 -0.49
C ILE A 25 -1.25 3.67 -0.58
N GLY A 26 -1.94 3.57 0.54
CA GLY A 26 -3.35 3.20 0.57
C GLY A 26 -3.78 2.38 1.77
N SER A 27 -4.75 1.49 1.53
CA SER A 27 -5.41 0.68 2.55
C SER A 27 -4.46 -0.29 3.27
N CYS A 28 -4.96 -1.01 4.28
CA CYS A 28 -4.20 -2.09 4.95
C CYS A 28 -3.65 -3.14 3.96
N PHE A 29 -4.35 -3.39 2.85
CA PHE A 29 -3.84 -4.27 1.80
C PHE A 29 -2.55 -3.76 1.15
N SER A 30 -2.36 -2.43 1.07
CA SER A 30 -1.11 -1.82 0.62
C SER A 30 0.05 -2.15 1.56
N GLU A 31 -0.19 -2.27 2.86
CA GLU A 31 0.84 -2.66 3.83
C GLU A 31 1.18 -4.14 3.69
N ASN A 32 0.21 -5.02 3.47
CA ASN A 32 0.48 -6.44 3.19
C ASN A 32 1.39 -6.60 1.96
N MET A 33 1.07 -5.93 0.86
CA MET A 33 1.89 -5.97 -0.35
C MET A 33 3.26 -5.30 -0.14
N GLY A 34 3.31 -4.20 0.61
CA GLY A 34 4.56 -3.54 0.99
C GLY A 34 5.47 -4.46 1.80
N ASN A 35 4.93 -5.14 2.81
CA ASN A 35 5.68 -6.09 3.63
C ASN A 35 6.23 -7.25 2.81
N LEU A 36 5.46 -7.78 1.85
CA LEU A 36 5.92 -8.82 0.94
C LEU A 36 7.07 -8.31 0.04
N LEU A 37 6.95 -7.11 -0.51
CA LEU A 37 8.03 -6.50 -1.30
C LEU A 37 9.30 -6.27 -0.45
N GLU A 38 9.17 -5.80 0.78
CA GLU A 38 10.29 -5.59 1.70
C GLU A 38 10.95 -6.92 2.11
N GLN A 39 10.16 -7.96 2.40
CA GLN A 39 10.65 -9.32 2.66
C GLN A 39 11.44 -9.89 1.47
N HIS A 40 11.05 -9.52 0.25
CA HIS A 40 11.75 -9.86 -0.99
C HIS A 40 12.83 -8.82 -1.37
N LYS A 41 13.20 -7.94 -0.43
CA LYS A 41 14.32 -6.99 -0.52
C LYS A 41 14.18 -5.95 -1.64
N PHE A 42 12.96 -5.61 -2.04
CA PHE A 42 12.70 -4.45 -2.89
C PHE A 42 12.87 -3.15 -2.11
N LYS A 43 13.36 -2.10 -2.78
CA LYS A 43 13.49 -0.77 -2.16
C LYS A 43 12.15 -0.05 -2.18
N ILE A 44 11.53 0.10 -1.01
CA ILE A 44 10.19 0.68 -0.89
C ILE A 44 10.13 1.86 0.08
N ALA A 45 9.16 2.76 -0.14
CA ALA A 45 8.57 3.60 0.88
C ALA A 45 7.07 3.30 0.95
N SER A 46 6.53 3.10 2.15
CA SER A 46 5.13 2.70 2.33
C SER A 46 4.42 3.63 3.30
N ASN A 47 3.23 4.10 2.91
CA ASN A 47 2.25 4.76 3.78
C ASN A 47 2.88 5.80 4.75
N PRO A 48 3.42 6.94 4.24
CA PRO A 48 4.10 7.92 5.10
C PRO A 48 3.19 8.48 6.20
N ASN A 49 1.88 8.62 5.91
CA ASN A 49 0.84 9.06 6.84
C ASN A 49 0.13 7.89 7.55
N GLY A 50 0.65 6.67 7.41
CA GLY A 50 -0.01 5.42 7.77
C GLY A 50 -1.13 5.05 6.79
N ILE A 51 -1.97 4.08 7.18
CA ILE A 51 -3.03 3.55 6.32
C ILE A 51 -4.05 4.64 5.97
N LEU A 52 -4.30 4.82 4.66
CA LEU A 52 -5.29 5.74 4.11
C LEU A 52 -6.23 4.96 3.18
N PHE A 53 -7.54 4.99 3.45
CA PHE A 53 -8.47 4.15 2.70
C PHE A 53 -9.08 4.83 1.49
N ASN A 54 -9.37 6.13 1.56
CA ASN A 54 -10.17 6.79 0.53
C ASN A 54 -9.33 7.67 -0.41
N PRO A 55 -9.78 7.86 -1.66
CA PRO A 55 -9.07 8.67 -2.65
C PRO A 55 -8.76 10.10 -2.19
N ALA A 56 -9.67 10.75 -1.46
CA ALA A 56 -9.49 12.14 -1.02
C ALA A 56 -8.34 12.28 0.00
N SER A 57 -8.26 11.38 0.99
CA SER A 57 -7.17 11.38 1.96
C SER A 57 -5.81 11.03 1.33
N ILE A 58 -5.78 10.08 0.39
CA ILE A 58 -4.56 9.74 -0.36
C ILE A 58 -4.11 10.92 -1.23
N HIS A 59 -5.05 11.58 -1.91
CA HIS A 59 -4.78 12.78 -2.70
C HIS A 59 -4.18 13.89 -1.83
N GLN A 60 -4.76 14.14 -0.66
CA GLN A 60 -4.25 15.13 0.30
C GLN A 60 -2.82 14.79 0.74
N CYS A 61 -2.56 13.53 1.12
CA CYS A 61 -1.23 13.06 1.50
C CYS A 61 -0.19 13.27 0.39
N LEU A 62 -0.48 12.83 -0.84
CA LEU A 62 0.45 13.01 -1.97
C LEU A 62 0.66 14.49 -2.30
N THR A 63 -0.39 15.31 -2.20
CA THR A 63 -0.27 16.76 -2.39
C THR A 63 0.62 17.40 -1.33
N ASP A 64 0.48 17.00 -0.06
CA ASP A 64 1.30 17.52 1.03
C ASP A 64 2.75 17.07 0.91
N VAL A 65 2.98 15.81 0.53
CA VAL A 65 4.32 15.29 0.20
C VAL A 65 4.95 16.09 -0.93
N LEU A 66 4.26 16.31 -2.04
CA LEU A 66 4.78 17.06 -3.19
C LEU A 66 5.19 18.50 -2.82
N ASN A 67 4.40 19.15 -1.97
CA ASN A 67 4.63 20.55 -1.59
C ASN A 67 5.43 20.72 -0.29
N LEU A 68 5.90 19.62 0.33
CA LEU A 68 6.53 19.64 1.66
C LEU A 68 5.70 20.44 2.67
N LYS A 69 4.38 20.23 2.68
CA LYS A 69 3.45 21.06 3.44
C LYS A 69 3.56 20.77 4.94
N ASP A 70 3.74 21.83 5.72
CA ASP A 70 3.68 21.74 7.18
C ASP A 70 2.25 21.43 7.68
N LEU A 71 2.18 20.65 8.76
CA LEU A 71 0.91 20.37 9.41
C LEU A 71 0.34 21.62 10.10
N SER A 72 -0.83 22.06 9.64
CA SER A 72 -1.60 23.13 10.30
C SER A 72 -2.20 22.65 11.63
N ASP A 73 -2.22 23.55 12.63
CA ASP A 73 -2.80 23.30 13.95
C ASP A 73 -4.28 22.91 13.91
N ASN A 74 -5.02 23.33 12.87
CA ASN A 74 -6.43 23.01 12.70
C ASN A 74 -6.68 21.50 12.49
N PHE A 75 -5.65 20.74 12.13
CA PHE A 75 -5.74 19.29 11.97
C PHE A 75 -5.31 18.52 13.23
N ILE A 76 -4.80 19.21 14.27
CA ILE A 76 -4.28 18.58 15.48
C ILE A 76 -5.42 18.37 16.47
N LEU A 77 -5.46 17.17 17.06
CA LEU A 77 -6.37 16.82 18.13
C LEU A 77 -5.63 16.12 19.27
N THR A 78 -6.26 16.04 20.44
CA THR A 78 -5.73 15.34 21.60
C THR A 78 -6.68 14.22 22.03
N ARG A 79 -6.11 13.07 22.39
CA ARG A 79 -6.86 11.95 22.98
C ARG A 79 -5.95 11.17 23.92
N ASN A 80 -6.38 10.97 25.17
CA ASN A 80 -5.65 10.22 26.20
C ASN A 80 -4.21 10.73 26.42
N GLY A 81 -4.02 12.05 26.47
CA GLY A 81 -2.70 12.68 26.69
C GLY A 81 -1.74 12.64 25.48
N LEU A 82 -2.17 12.11 24.34
CA LEU A 82 -1.41 12.08 23.09
C LEU A 82 -2.04 12.99 22.04
N PHE A 83 -1.20 13.51 21.15
CA PHE A 83 -1.58 14.36 20.03
C PHE A 83 -1.58 13.57 18.73
N TYR A 84 -2.61 13.78 17.93
CA TYR A 84 -2.84 13.14 16.64
C TYR A 84 -3.16 14.19 15.58
N SER A 85 -3.11 13.78 14.31
CA SER A 85 -3.58 14.58 13.19
C SER A 85 -4.75 13.89 12.51
N TYR A 86 -5.81 14.64 12.18
CA TYR A 86 -6.93 14.14 11.37
C TYR A 86 -6.50 13.63 9.98
N LEU A 87 -5.32 14.06 9.49
CA LEU A 87 -4.76 13.63 8.19
C LEU A 87 -3.91 12.36 8.27
N HIS A 88 -3.70 11.80 9.46
CA HIS A 88 -2.78 10.71 9.70
C HIS A 88 -3.43 9.55 10.46
N HIS A 89 -2.94 8.34 10.23
CA HIS A 89 -3.36 7.14 10.93
C HIS A 89 -3.01 7.21 12.44
N THR A 90 -3.74 6.47 13.28
CA THR A 90 -3.55 6.41 14.74
C THR A 90 -2.11 6.06 15.16
N SER A 91 -1.36 5.32 14.32
CA SER A 91 0.04 4.98 14.56
C SER A 91 0.98 6.20 14.56
N ILE A 92 0.52 7.34 14.03
CA ILE A 92 1.26 8.60 14.02
C ILE A 92 0.67 9.52 15.09
N ASN A 93 1.30 9.46 16.26
CA ASN A 93 1.01 10.32 17.40
C ASN A 93 2.32 10.75 18.08
N ALA A 94 2.21 11.73 18.98
CA ALA A 94 3.31 12.26 19.78
C ALA A 94 2.81 12.85 21.12
N PRO A 95 3.68 13.04 22.12
CA PRO A 95 3.30 13.59 23.43
C PRO A 95 3.04 15.11 23.43
N SER A 96 3.37 15.83 22.35
CA SER A 96 3.09 17.26 22.21
C SER A 96 2.79 17.66 20.75
N PRO A 97 2.11 18.79 20.48
CA PRO A 97 1.86 19.28 19.13
C PRO A 97 3.17 19.52 18.35
N LYS A 98 4.18 20.06 19.03
CA LYS A 98 5.50 20.32 18.43
C LYS A 98 6.17 19.01 17.99
N ALA A 99 6.22 18.01 18.88
CA ALA A 99 6.79 16.70 18.56
C ALA A 99 6.01 15.99 17.45
N LEU A 100 4.69 16.18 17.38
CA LEU A 100 3.85 15.64 16.30
C LEU A 100 4.21 16.27 14.95
N LYS A 101 4.29 17.60 14.89
CA LYS A 101 4.67 18.34 13.67
C LYS A 101 6.07 17.94 13.19
N GLU A 102 7.04 17.88 14.10
CA GLU A 102 8.42 17.45 13.77
C GLU A 102 8.45 16.03 13.19
N LYS A 103 7.73 15.09 13.82
CA LYS A 103 7.61 13.70 13.34
C LYS A 103 6.96 13.61 11.96
N ILE A 104 5.91 14.38 11.71
CA ILE A 104 5.19 14.41 10.43
C ILE A 104 6.04 15.07 9.35
N ASN A 105 6.71 16.19 9.64
CA ASN A 105 7.57 16.87 8.70
C ASN A 105 8.76 16.00 8.29
N ALA A 106 9.38 15.28 9.24
CA ALA A 106 10.45 14.32 8.94
C ALA A 106 9.97 13.19 8.02
N LYS A 107 8.78 12.63 8.29
CA LYS A 107 8.17 11.61 7.42
C LYS A 107 7.83 12.14 6.03
N THR A 108 7.27 13.34 5.96
CA THR A 108 6.89 14.02 4.71
C THR A 108 8.11 14.29 3.85
N LYS A 109 9.21 14.77 4.45
CA LYS A 109 10.48 14.97 3.75
C LYS A 109 11.04 13.66 3.20
N LYS A 110 11.12 12.62 4.03
CA LYS A 110 11.58 11.28 3.58
C LYS A 110 10.71 10.74 2.43
N ALA A 111 9.40 10.94 2.51
CA ALA A 111 8.47 10.53 1.46
C ALA A 111 8.67 11.32 0.16
N ASN A 112 8.90 12.63 0.26
CA ASN A 112 9.17 13.48 -0.90
C ASN A 112 10.45 13.04 -1.62
N ASP A 113 11.54 12.88 -0.86
CA ASP A 113 12.84 12.44 -1.38
C ASP A 113 12.71 11.08 -2.08
N HIS A 114 12.01 10.12 -1.47
CA HIS A 114 11.80 8.80 -2.07
C HIS A 114 10.90 8.86 -3.30
N LEU A 115 9.81 9.64 -3.26
CA LEU A 115 8.87 9.79 -4.39
C LEU A 115 9.55 10.40 -5.61
N LYS A 116 10.51 11.31 -5.40
CA LYS A 116 11.28 11.94 -6.48
C LYS A 116 12.14 10.94 -7.25
N GLU A 117 12.68 9.95 -6.54
CA GLU A 117 13.53 8.90 -7.13
C GLU A 117 12.75 7.63 -7.50
N SER A 118 11.46 7.57 -7.17
CA SER A 118 10.61 6.40 -7.39
C SER A 118 10.40 6.14 -8.89
N ASP A 119 10.41 4.88 -9.27
CA ASP A 119 10.07 4.45 -10.62
C ASP A 119 8.60 4.08 -10.72
N LEU A 120 8.02 3.60 -9.61
CA LEU A 120 6.61 3.23 -9.51
C LEU A 120 5.95 3.80 -8.25
N LEU A 121 4.74 4.32 -8.42
CA LEU A 121 3.79 4.65 -7.36
C LEU A 121 2.60 3.68 -7.42
N ILE A 122 2.40 2.88 -6.37
CA ILE A 122 1.28 1.96 -6.25
C ILE A 122 0.24 2.56 -5.30
N ILE A 123 -0.96 2.82 -5.81
CA ILE A 123 -2.07 3.42 -5.07
C ILE A 123 -3.16 2.39 -4.86
N THR A 124 -3.42 2.04 -3.59
CA THR A 124 -4.44 1.05 -3.21
C THR A 124 -5.65 1.71 -2.57
N PHE A 125 -6.75 1.86 -3.33
CA PHE A 125 -7.99 2.40 -2.78
C PHE A 125 -8.75 1.36 -1.97
N GLY A 126 -9.16 1.74 -0.75
CA GLY A 126 -9.94 0.91 0.17
C GLY A 126 -11.44 1.14 0.08
N THR A 127 -11.88 2.40 0.11
CA THR A 127 -13.30 2.79 0.12
C THR A 127 -13.47 4.16 -0.54
N ALA A 128 -14.60 4.38 -1.25
CA ALA A 128 -14.98 5.69 -1.76
C ALA A 128 -15.69 6.55 -0.71
N PHE A 129 -16.04 5.99 0.44
CA PHE A 129 -16.54 6.78 1.56
C PHE A 129 -15.42 7.57 2.21
N PHE A 130 -15.72 8.81 2.55
CA PHE A 130 -14.84 9.67 3.30
C PHE A 130 -15.63 10.41 4.38
N TYR A 131 -14.90 10.98 5.31
CA TYR A 131 -15.45 11.82 6.35
C TYR A 131 -14.87 13.22 6.20
N HIS A 132 -15.67 14.24 6.48
CA HIS A 132 -15.16 15.57 6.74
C HIS A 132 -15.60 16.05 8.11
N HIS A 133 -14.76 16.87 8.74
CA HIS A 133 -15.06 17.48 10.01
C HIS A 133 -15.98 18.69 9.79
N LEU A 134 -17.16 18.70 10.41
CA LEU A 134 -18.22 19.68 10.15
C LEU A 134 -17.76 21.13 10.43
N THR A 135 -17.03 21.36 11.52
CA THR A 135 -16.58 22.71 11.90
C THR A 135 -15.48 23.26 10.98
N THR A 136 -14.54 22.42 10.54
CA THR A 136 -13.39 22.88 9.74
C THR A 136 -13.59 22.69 8.23
N GLY A 137 -14.62 21.94 7.82
CA GLY A 137 -14.87 21.54 6.44
C GLY A 137 -13.80 20.59 5.86
N GLN A 138 -12.86 20.12 6.68
CA GLN A 138 -11.70 19.38 6.20
C GLN A 138 -12.02 17.89 6.05
N VAL A 139 -11.57 17.30 4.94
CA VAL A 139 -11.50 15.84 4.79
C VAL A 139 -10.56 15.27 5.85
N VAL A 140 -11.00 14.22 6.53
CA VAL A 140 -10.21 13.53 7.55
C VAL A 140 -9.85 12.12 7.08
N ALA A 141 -8.59 11.74 7.28
CA ALA A 141 -8.12 10.38 7.07
C ALA A 141 -8.54 9.42 8.19
N ASN A 142 -8.66 9.95 9.42
CA ASN A 142 -9.02 9.16 10.59
C ASN A 142 -9.81 10.02 11.58
N CYS A 143 -10.99 9.54 12.01
CA CYS A 143 -11.81 10.23 13.00
C CYS A 143 -11.28 10.10 14.43
N HIS A 144 -10.24 9.29 14.66
CA HIS A 144 -9.55 9.10 15.95
C HIS A 144 -10.47 8.79 17.13
N LYS A 145 -11.54 8.02 16.90
CA LYS A 145 -12.55 7.67 17.91
C LYS A 145 -13.19 8.90 18.59
N GLN A 146 -13.16 10.06 17.93
CA GLN A 146 -13.88 11.26 18.36
C GLN A 146 -15.40 11.07 18.16
N PRO A 147 -16.26 11.88 18.83
CA PRO A 147 -17.71 11.78 18.70
C PRO A 147 -18.16 11.85 17.24
N GLN A 148 -18.98 10.89 16.78
CA GLN A 148 -19.35 10.79 15.36
C GLN A 148 -20.10 12.03 14.84
N GLN A 149 -20.86 12.71 15.71
CA GLN A 149 -21.65 13.89 15.37
C GLN A 149 -20.86 15.10 14.84
N ILE A 150 -19.53 15.12 15.00
CA ILE A 150 -18.68 16.20 14.47
C ILE A 150 -18.19 15.90 13.05
N PHE A 151 -18.55 14.74 12.49
CA PHE A 151 -18.18 14.33 11.14
C PHE A 151 -19.42 14.05 10.31
N GLU A 152 -19.33 14.37 9.02
CA GLU A 152 -20.26 13.90 8.02
C GLU A 152 -19.60 12.84 7.15
N LYS A 153 -20.32 11.75 6.90
CA LYS A 153 -19.87 10.67 6.02
C LYS A 153 -20.49 10.88 4.64
N ASN A 154 -19.65 10.93 3.62
CA ASN A 154 -20.08 11.12 2.23
C ASN A 154 -19.45 10.05 1.32
N LEU A 155 -20.14 9.72 0.23
CA LEU A 155 -19.60 8.88 -0.84
C LEU A 155 -19.03 9.79 -1.94
N LEU A 156 -17.75 9.64 -2.27
CA LEU A 156 -17.17 10.36 -3.40
C LEU A 156 -17.87 9.96 -4.71
N ALA A 157 -18.18 10.93 -5.55
CA ALA A 157 -18.60 10.68 -6.91
C ALA A 157 -17.39 10.31 -7.79
N VAL A 158 -17.63 9.51 -8.82
CA VAL A 158 -16.60 9.12 -9.81
C VAL A 158 -15.91 10.36 -10.40
N ILE A 159 -16.69 11.38 -10.78
CA ILE A 159 -16.17 12.61 -11.40
C ILE A 159 -15.26 13.41 -10.45
N GLU A 160 -15.54 13.41 -9.14
CA GLU A 160 -14.72 14.10 -8.15
C GLU A 160 -13.35 13.42 -8.01
N ILE A 161 -13.33 12.07 -7.99
CA ILE A 161 -12.09 11.29 -7.96
C ILE A 161 -11.28 11.54 -9.23
N VAL A 162 -11.91 11.42 -10.40
CA VAL A 162 -11.25 11.60 -11.71
C VAL A 162 -10.66 13.01 -11.83
N SER A 163 -11.44 14.04 -11.48
CA SER A 163 -10.99 15.44 -11.54
C SER A 163 -9.78 15.70 -10.63
N ALA A 164 -9.86 15.27 -9.36
CA ALA A 164 -8.78 15.44 -8.40
C ALA A 164 -7.49 14.71 -8.84
N TYR A 165 -7.63 13.45 -9.25
CA TYR A 165 -6.48 12.63 -9.65
C TYR A 165 -5.89 13.05 -11.00
N THR A 166 -6.68 13.58 -11.93
CA THR A 166 -6.14 14.16 -13.17
C THR A 166 -5.20 15.32 -12.87
N GLY A 167 -5.57 16.19 -11.94
CA GLY A 167 -4.71 17.28 -11.47
C GLY A 167 -3.45 16.77 -10.75
N LEU A 168 -3.61 15.78 -9.87
CA LEU A 168 -2.50 15.18 -9.13
C LEU A 168 -1.51 14.45 -10.03
N ILE A 169 -1.98 13.65 -10.99
CA ILE A 169 -1.13 12.91 -11.93
C ILE A 169 -0.27 13.88 -12.73
N LYS A 170 -0.83 15.00 -13.22
CA LYS A 170 -0.05 16.05 -13.89
C LYS A 170 1.06 16.61 -13.02
N LYS A 171 0.78 16.90 -11.74
CA LYS A 171 1.78 17.38 -10.78
C LYS A 171 2.85 16.32 -10.51
N LEU A 172 2.46 15.05 -10.35
CA LEU A 172 3.38 13.93 -10.16
C LEU A 172 4.31 13.76 -11.37
N GLN A 173 3.79 13.91 -12.60
CA GLN A 173 4.60 13.83 -13.82
C GLN A 173 5.60 14.98 -13.94
N VAL A 174 5.22 16.21 -13.54
CA VAL A 174 6.17 17.33 -13.49
C VAL A 174 7.24 17.08 -12.41
N PHE A 175 6.84 16.55 -11.26
CA PHE A 175 7.75 16.26 -10.15
C PHE A 175 8.73 15.12 -10.46
N ASN A 176 8.26 14.09 -11.14
CA ASN A 176 9.03 12.91 -11.52
C ASN A 176 8.52 12.37 -12.89
N PRO A 177 9.16 12.78 -14.00
CA PRO A 177 8.72 12.42 -15.36
C PRO A 177 8.81 10.93 -15.73
N LYS A 178 9.60 10.14 -14.98
CA LYS A 178 9.72 8.68 -15.22
C LYS A 178 8.68 7.86 -14.45
N LEU A 179 7.94 8.48 -13.51
CA LEU A 179 7.05 7.79 -12.58
C LEU A 179 5.90 7.11 -13.31
N LYS A 180 5.78 5.79 -13.13
CA LYS A 180 4.60 5.01 -13.50
C LYS A 180 3.67 4.87 -12.30
N ILE A 181 2.36 4.87 -12.55
CA ILE A 181 1.37 4.76 -11.48
C ILE A 181 0.57 3.47 -11.69
N ILE A 182 0.52 2.62 -10.67
CA ILE A 182 -0.32 1.42 -10.65
C ILE A 182 -1.43 1.66 -9.64
N PHE A 183 -2.67 1.71 -10.11
CA PHE A 183 -3.84 1.68 -9.26
C PHE A 183 -4.25 0.24 -8.95
N THR A 184 -4.78 0.02 -7.76
CA THR A 184 -5.47 -1.23 -7.41
C THR A 184 -6.60 -0.89 -6.44
N VAL A 185 -7.69 -1.65 -6.51
CA VAL A 185 -8.75 -1.61 -5.51
C VAL A 185 -8.50 -2.72 -4.50
N SER A 186 -8.58 -2.38 -3.22
CA SER A 186 -8.35 -3.31 -2.12
C SER A 186 -9.39 -4.43 -2.13
N PRO A 187 -8.99 -5.71 -2.00
CA PRO A 187 -9.91 -6.83 -1.84
C PRO A 187 -10.62 -6.86 -0.48
N VAL A 188 -10.17 -6.06 0.50
CA VAL A 188 -10.78 -6.00 1.83
C VAL A 188 -12.20 -5.44 1.72
N LYS A 189 -13.17 -6.17 2.28
CA LYS A 189 -14.57 -5.73 2.35
C LYS A 189 -14.76 -4.77 3.52
N TYR A 190 -15.29 -3.60 3.25
CA TYR A 190 -15.57 -2.60 4.28
C TYR A 190 -16.96 -2.82 4.89
N LEU A 191 -17.15 -3.97 5.56
CA LEU A 191 -18.46 -4.44 6.03
C LEU A 191 -19.09 -3.57 7.11
N LYS A 192 -18.30 -2.72 7.79
CA LYS A 192 -18.79 -1.76 8.79
C LYS A 192 -19.86 -0.81 8.21
N ASP A 193 -19.76 -0.52 6.91
CA ASP A 193 -20.69 0.37 6.22
C ASP A 193 -21.93 -0.35 5.67
N GLY A 194 -21.90 -1.69 5.63
CA GLY A 194 -22.91 -2.53 4.98
C GLY A 194 -22.43 -3.12 3.66
N VAL A 195 -23.03 -4.24 3.26
CA VAL A 195 -22.63 -4.98 2.05
C VAL A 195 -22.99 -4.24 0.76
N VAL A 196 -24.11 -3.52 0.76
CA VAL A 196 -24.56 -2.70 -0.38
C VAL A 196 -23.63 -1.50 -0.55
N GLU A 197 -23.33 -0.82 0.54
CA GLU A 197 -22.44 0.33 0.62
C GLU A 197 -21.02 -0.05 0.20
N ASN A 198 -20.51 -1.19 0.66
CA ASN A 198 -19.23 -1.71 0.20
C ASN A 198 -19.21 -1.88 -1.32
N ASN A 199 -20.24 -2.52 -1.90
CA ASN A 199 -20.29 -2.72 -3.35
C ASN A 199 -20.39 -1.41 -4.12
N LEU A 200 -21.26 -0.48 -3.71
CA LEU A 200 -21.34 0.85 -4.30
C LEU A 200 -19.98 1.55 -4.28
N SER A 201 -19.30 1.52 -3.13
CA SER A 201 -17.97 2.08 -2.96
C SER A 201 -16.95 1.44 -3.91
N LYS A 202 -16.87 0.10 -3.99
CA LYS A 202 -15.91 -0.59 -4.88
C LYS A 202 -16.20 -0.27 -6.36
N CYS A 203 -17.47 -0.27 -6.76
CA CYS A 203 -17.88 0.12 -8.11
C CYS A 203 -17.44 1.56 -8.46
N THR A 204 -17.64 2.52 -7.56
CA THR A 204 -17.17 3.90 -7.75
C THR A 204 -15.67 3.96 -7.96
N LEU A 205 -14.89 3.25 -7.13
CA LEU A 205 -13.42 3.23 -7.22
C LEU A 205 -12.95 2.61 -8.55
N ILE A 206 -13.53 1.48 -8.95
CA ILE A 206 -13.19 0.79 -10.20
C ILE A 206 -13.49 1.70 -11.40
N LEU A 207 -14.69 2.30 -11.46
CA LEU A 207 -15.06 3.22 -12.54
C LEU A 207 -14.10 4.41 -12.62
N ALA A 208 -13.76 5.03 -11.48
CA ALA A 208 -12.83 6.15 -11.45
C ALA A 208 -11.42 5.77 -11.91
N VAL A 209 -10.90 4.62 -11.46
CA VAL A 209 -9.58 4.12 -11.88
C VAL A 209 -9.55 3.84 -13.39
N HIS A 210 -10.58 3.19 -13.94
CA HIS A 210 -10.64 2.88 -15.37
C HIS A 210 -10.71 4.15 -16.24
N GLU A 211 -11.39 5.20 -15.76
CA GLU A 211 -11.38 6.50 -16.44
C GLU A 211 -9.99 7.16 -16.38
N LEU A 212 -9.30 7.10 -15.23
CA LEU A 212 -7.96 7.66 -15.07
C LEU A 212 -6.91 6.95 -15.96
N ILE A 213 -6.91 5.62 -16.03
CA ILE A 213 -5.94 4.88 -16.86
C ILE A 213 -6.22 5.07 -18.37
N LYS A 214 -7.47 5.29 -18.76
CA LYS A 214 -7.83 5.59 -20.16
C LYS A 214 -7.27 6.95 -20.59
N GLN A 215 -7.23 7.91 -19.68
CA GLN A 215 -6.74 9.27 -19.94
C GLN A 215 -5.21 9.39 -19.84
N ASN A 216 -4.51 8.45 -19.20
CA ASN A 216 -3.09 8.57 -18.87
C ASN A 216 -2.30 7.30 -19.23
N LYS A 217 -1.40 7.39 -20.22
CA LYS A 217 -0.63 6.25 -20.76
C LYS A 217 0.37 5.61 -19.76
N ASN A 218 0.74 6.35 -18.72
CA ASN A 218 1.66 5.92 -17.67
C ASN A 218 0.93 5.43 -16.40
N CYS A 219 -0.39 5.26 -16.49
CA CYS A 219 -1.22 4.72 -15.42
C CYS A 219 -1.74 3.33 -15.79
N TYR A 220 -1.72 2.42 -14.82
CA TYR A 220 -2.06 1.01 -15.01
C TYR A 220 -2.98 0.54 -13.88
N TYR A 221 -3.64 -0.61 -14.08
CA TYR A 221 -4.51 -1.22 -13.09
C TYR A 221 -4.07 -2.65 -12.77
N PHE A 222 -3.93 -2.96 -11.49
CA PHE A 222 -3.76 -4.33 -11.00
C PHE A 222 -5.06 -4.79 -10.31
N PRO A 223 -5.68 -5.90 -10.74
CA PRO A 223 -7.04 -6.29 -10.32
C PRO A 223 -7.06 -7.13 -9.03
N ALA A 224 -6.51 -6.60 -7.92
CA ALA A 224 -6.47 -7.35 -6.65
C ALA A 224 -7.85 -7.65 -6.08
N TYR A 225 -8.83 -6.75 -6.28
CA TYR A 225 -10.20 -6.94 -5.81
C TYR A 225 -10.88 -8.10 -6.53
N GLU A 226 -10.78 -8.15 -7.86
CA GLU A 226 -11.39 -9.15 -8.72
C GLU A 226 -10.74 -10.53 -8.53
N LEU A 227 -9.43 -10.59 -8.28
CA LEU A 227 -8.74 -11.84 -7.92
C LEU A 227 -9.35 -12.49 -6.67
N VAL A 228 -9.73 -11.71 -5.67
CA VAL A 228 -10.35 -12.28 -4.46
C VAL A 228 -11.84 -12.49 -4.64
N ASN A 229 -12.54 -11.52 -5.22
CA ASN A 229 -13.99 -11.52 -5.29
C ASN A 229 -14.54 -12.50 -6.34
N ASP A 230 -13.86 -12.61 -7.49
CA ASP A 230 -14.37 -13.32 -8.66
C ASP A 230 -13.55 -14.57 -9.00
N ASP A 231 -12.22 -14.52 -8.89
CA ASP A 231 -11.37 -15.69 -9.14
C ASP A 231 -11.42 -16.67 -7.95
N LEU A 232 -11.08 -16.25 -6.73
CA LEU A 232 -11.12 -17.09 -5.53
C LEU A 232 -12.55 -17.37 -5.01
N ARG A 233 -13.40 -16.33 -4.92
CA ARG A 233 -14.86 -16.38 -4.72
C ARG A 233 -15.43 -17.24 -3.56
N ASP A 234 -14.63 -17.63 -2.57
CA ASP A 234 -15.06 -18.48 -1.43
C ASP A 234 -14.61 -17.89 -0.08
N TYR A 235 -15.44 -18.00 0.98
CA TYR A 235 -15.14 -17.49 2.32
C TYR A 235 -13.91 -18.16 2.97
N ARG A 236 -13.48 -19.33 2.50
CA ARG A 236 -12.21 -19.96 2.91
C ARG A 236 -10.97 -19.11 2.67
N PHE A 237 -11.08 -18.08 1.84
CA PHE A 237 -10.01 -17.13 1.51
C PHE A 237 -10.07 -15.86 2.36
N TYR A 238 -10.98 -15.79 3.34
CA TYR A 238 -11.13 -14.69 4.28
C TYR A 238 -10.69 -15.12 5.69
N LYS A 239 -10.38 -14.13 6.52
CA LYS A 239 -10.17 -14.29 7.96
C LYS A 239 -11.53 -14.50 8.64
N GLU A 240 -11.49 -14.76 9.95
CA GLU A 240 -12.69 -14.97 10.79
C GLU A 240 -13.66 -13.80 10.76
N ASP A 241 -13.18 -12.58 10.46
CA ASP A 241 -14.02 -11.39 10.30
C ASP A 241 -14.81 -11.34 8.99
N LEU A 242 -14.63 -12.33 8.10
CA LEU A 242 -15.28 -12.47 6.78
C LEU A 242 -15.06 -11.27 5.84
N ALA A 243 -14.09 -10.40 6.16
CA ALA A 243 -13.87 -9.12 5.49
C ALA A 243 -12.45 -9.02 4.91
N HIS A 244 -11.46 -9.43 5.69
CA HIS A 244 -10.06 -9.37 5.27
C HIS A 244 -9.66 -10.68 4.59
N PRO A 245 -8.91 -10.64 3.47
CA PRO A 245 -8.29 -11.83 2.91
C PRO A 245 -7.34 -12.47 3.94
N ASN A 246 -7.33 -13.80 4.00
CA ASN A 246 -6.36 -14.54 4.78
C ASN A 246 -5.03 -14.72 4.04
N ASP A 247 -4.07 -15.37 4.68
CA ASP A 247 -2.71 -15.48 4.14
C ASP A 247 -2.67 -16.28 2.82
N MET A 248 -3.55 -17.28 2.66
CA MET A 248 -3.68 -18.02 1.40
C MET A 248 -4.11 -17.10 0.25
N ALA A 249 -5.09 -16.22 0.49
CA ALA A 249 -5.55 -15.26 -0.50
C ALA A 249 -4.48 -14.18 -0.79
N VAL A 250 -3.79 -13.69 0.24
CA VAL A 250 -2.70 -12.71 0.08
C VAL A 250 -1.55 -13.31 -0.74
N ASN A 251 -1.15 -14.56 -0.45
CA ASN A 251 -0.13 -15.27 -1.23
C ASN A 251 -0.56 -15.49 -2.67
N TYR A 252 -1.82 -15.84 -2.91
CA TYR A 252 -2.36 -15.98 -4.27
C TYR A 252 -2.24 -14.67 -5.07
N ILE A 253 -2.59 -13.54 -4.45
CA ILE A 253 -2.46 -12.23 -5.10
C ILE A 253 -0.98 -11.89 -5.34
N TRP A 254 -0.08 -12.24 -4.41
CA TRP A 254 1.36 -12.06 -4.58
C TRP A 254 1.93 -12.88 -5.75
N GLU A 255 1.47 -14.12 -5.92
CA GLU A 255 1.82 -14.95 -7.07
C GLU A 255 1.35 -14.29 -8.38
N LYS A 256 0.09 -13.85 -8.43
CA LYS A 256 -0.45 -13.14 -9.60
C LYS A 256 0.24 -11.82 -9.88
N PHE A 257 0.60 -11.07 -8.83
CA PHE A 257 1.41 -9.86 -8.96
C PHE A 257 2.79 -10.19 -9.52
N SER A 258 3.44 -11.25 -9.04
CA SER A 258 4.74 -11.70 -9.52
C SER A 258 4.69 -12.11 -10.99
N GLU A 259 3.68 -12.87 -11.40
CA GLU A 259 3.47 -13.28 -12.81
C GLU A 259 3.23 -12.09 -13.75
N THR A 260 2.55 -11.06 -13.24
CA THR A 260 2.14 -9.89 -14.03
C THR A 260 3.27 -8.85 -14.14
N CYS A 261 4.05 -8.70 -13.08
CA CYS A 261 4.96 -7.57 -12.90
C CYS A 261 6.43 -7.92 -13.01
N PHE A 262 6.85 -9.17 -12.76
CA PHE A 262 8.26 -9.52 -12.65
C PHE A 262 8.76 -10.29 -13.87
N ASN A 263 10.01 -10.00 -14.26
CA ASN A 263 10.71 -10.84 -15.22
C ASN A 263 11.21 -12.15 -14.57
N GLU A 264 11.60 -13.11 -15.41
CA GLU A 264 12.04 -14.44 -14.95
C GLU A 264 13.21 -14.38 -13.96
N GLN A 265 14.16 -13.48 -14.19
CA GLN A 265 15.30 -13.28 -13.29
C GLN A 265 14.85 -12.82 -11.90
N THR A 266 13.92 -11.86 -11.83
CA THR A 266 13.36 -11.34 -10.58
C THR A 266 12.60 -12.43 -9.83
N VAL A 267 11.80 -13.25 -10.54
CA VAL A 267 11.11 -14.40 -9.94
C VAL A 267 12.11 -15.40 -9.36
N LEU A 268 13.22 -15.69 -10.06
CA LEU A 268 14.27 -16.58 -9.57
C LEU A 268 14.95 -16.03 -8.30
N LEU A 269 15.29 -14.74 -8.30
CA LEU A 269 15.88 -14.06 -7.14
C LEU A 269 14.94 -14.07 -5.94
N ASN A 270 13.66 -13.78 -6.16
CA ASN A 270 12.64 -13.83 -5.10
C ASN A 270 12.55 -15.22 -4.45
N LYS A 271 12.64 -16.29 -5.24
CA LYS A 271 12.69 -17.67 -4.71
C LYS A 271 13.93 -17.91 -3.84
N GLN A 272 15.10 -17.41 -4.24
CA GLN A 272 16.34 -17.53 -3.46
C GLN A 272 16.28 -16.72 -2.16
N ILE A 273 15.75 -15.50 -2.22
CA ILE A 273 15.55 -14.63 -1.05
C ILE A 273 14.57 -15.28 -0.07
N ASN A 274 13.44 -15.82 -0.55
CA ASN A 274 12.48 -16.49 0.31
C ASN A 274 13.12 -17.70 1.05
N LYS A 275 13.88 -18.54 0.33
CA LYS A 275 14.65 -19.65 0.96
C LYS A 275 15.59 -19.16 2.05
N LEU A 276 16.28 -18.04 1.82
CA LEU A 276 17.18 -17.43 2.80
C LEU A 276 16.40 -16.94 4.04
N CYS A 277 15.33 -16.17 3.83
CA CYS A 277 14.50 -15.63 4.91
C CYS A 277 13.91 -16.77 5.78
N THR A 278 13.39 -17.83 5.15
CA THR A 278 12.91 -19.03 5.88
C THR A 278 14.02 -19.68 6.70
N ALA A 279 15.21 -19.87 6.12
CA ALA A 279 16.36 -20.44 6.82
C ALA A 279 16.83 -19.58 8.00
N GLN A 280 16.80 -18.25 7.88
CA GLN A 280 17.14 -17.33 8.97
C GLN A 280 16.15 -17.43 10.12
N ASN A 281 14.84 -17.52 9.84
CA ASN A 281 13.82 -17.68 10.88
C ASN A 281 13.94 -19.04 11.61
N HIS A 282 14.29 -20.12 10.90
CA HIS A 282 14.54 -21.42 11.54
C HIS A 282 15.76 -21.42 12.46
N ARG A 283 16.79 -20.63 12.13
CA ARG A 283 18.01 -20.51 12.96
C ARG A 283 17.71 -19.96 14.36
N GLU A 284 16.71 -19.10 14.50
CA GLU A 284 16.31 -18.56 15.80
C GLU A 284 15.71 -19.64 16.72
N MET A 285 15.33 -20.81 16.19
CA MET A 285 14.62 -21.86 16.92
C MET A 285 15.42 -23.15 17.18
N SER A 286 16.60 -23.36 16.57
CA SER A 286 17.34 -24.64 16.73
C SER A 286 18.39 -24.59 17.84
N THR A 287 18.59 -25.70 18.58
CA THR A 287 19.50 -25.80 19.76
C THR A 287 20.64 -26.82 19.64
N GLY A 288 20.83 -27.50 18.50
CA GLY A 288 21.90 -28.50 18.29
C GLY A 288 23.11 -27.99 17.47
N SER A 289 24.34 -28.40 17.83
CA SER A 289 25.59 -27.80 17.33
C SER A 289 25.93 -28.07 15.86
N GLU A 290 25.69 -29.28 15.33
CA GLU A 290 26.09 -29.64 13.96
C GLU A 290 25.11 -29.14 12.88
N GLU A 291 23.79 -29.29 13.13
CA GLU A 291 22.74 -28.77 12.25
C GLU A 291 22.76 -27.24 12.18
N GLN A 292 23.07 -26.57 13.29
CA GLN A 292 23.28 -25.13 13.32
C GLN A 292 24.46 -24.71 12.42
N GLN A 293 25.56 -25.47 12.39
CA GLN A 293 26.70 -25.12 11.56
C GLN A 293 26.36 -25.25 10.06
N LYS A 294 25.72 -26.35 9.66
CA LYS A 294 25.25 -26.56 8.27
C LYS A 294 24.28 -25.45 7.84
N LEU A 295 23.37 -25.02 8.72
CA LEU A 295 22.45 -23.92 8.45
C LEU A 295 23.17 -22.58 8.30
N LYS A 296 24.17 -22.29 9.14
CA LYS A 296 25.01 -21.07 9.03
C LYS A 296 25.77 -21.03 7.70
N ASP A 297 26.36 -22.15 7.30
CA ASP A 297 27.12 -22.25 6.04
C ASP A 297 26.19 -22.03 4.84
N PHE A 298 25.00 -22.65 4.86
CA PHE A 298 23.96 -22.42 3.85
C PHE A 298 23.55 -20.94 3.77
N ILE A 299 23.22 -20.31 4.90
CA ILE A 299 22.84 -18.89 4.96
C ILE A 299 23.95 -18.00 4.40
N THR A 300 25.20 -18.28 4.77
CA THR A 300 26.37 -17.49 4.34
C THR A 300 26.56 -17.59 2.83
N LYS A 301 26.54 -18.80 2.29
CA LYS A 301 26.65 -19.05 0.84
C LYS A 301 25.53 -18.37 0.06
N GLN A 302 24.28 -18.50 0.50
CA GLN A 302 23.13 -17.84 -0.14
C GLN A 302 23.26 -16.31 -0.12
N LYS A 303 23.74 -15.72 0.99
CA LYS A 303 24.00 -14.27 1.07
C LYS A 303 25.07 -13.83 0.07
N GLU A 304 26.16 -14.58 -0.07
CA GLU A 304 27.22 -14.25 -1.03
C GLU A 304 26.73 -14.33 -2.49
N GLU A 305 25.97 -15.36 -2.84
CA GLU A 305 25.38 -15.50 -4.17
C GLU A 305 24.41 -14.35 -4.48
N LEU A 306 23.54 -14.01 -3.52
CA LEU A 306 22.61 -12.89 -3.68
C LEU A 306 23.32 -11.53 -3.73
N LYS A 307 24.43 -11.30 -3.01
CA LYS A 307 25.24 -10.07 -3.17
C LYS A 307 25.86 -9.94 -4.54
N LYS A 308 26.25 -11.06 -5.17
CA LYS A 308 26.78 -11.03 -6.55
C LYS A 308 25.70 -10.61 -7.54
N ALA A 309 24.47 -11.10 -7.35
CA ALA A 309 23.35 -10.76 -8.23
C ALA A 309 22.73 -9.38 -7.93
N LEU A 310 22.72 -8.97 -6.67
CA LEU A 310 22.13 -7.74 -6.15
C LEU A 310 23.16 -7.02 -5.25
N PRO A 311 24.12 -6.26 -5.81
CA PRO A 311 25.23 -5.68 -5.04
C PRO A 311 24.82 -4.79 -3.87
N ASN A 312 23.66 -4.14 -3.97
CA ASN A 312 23.14 -3.21 -2.96
C ASN A 312 22.12 -3.87 -2.02
N ILE A 313 21.99 -5.20 -2.00
CA ILE A 313 21.04 -5.90 -1.12
C ILE A 313 21.49 -5.83 0.34
N GLU A 314 20.57 -5.46 1.23
CA GLU A 314 20.76 -5.46 2.67
C GLU A 314 20.03 -6.67 3.30
N PHE A 315 20.75 -7.47 4.11
CA PHE A 315 20.22 -8.69 4.72
C PHE A 315 19.75 -8.51 6.15
#